data_AF-A0A9D8F7I0-F1
#
_entry.id   AF-A0A9D8F7I0-F1
#
_cell.length_a   1.000
_cell.length_b   1.000
_cell.length_c   1.000
_cell.angle_alpha   90.00
_cell.angle_beta   90.00
_cell.angle_gamma   90.00
#
_symmetry.space_group_name_H-M   'P 1'
#
loop_
_entity.id
_entity.type
_entity.pdbx_description
1 polymer ?
#
loop_
_entity_poly.entity_id
_entity_poly.type
_entity_poly.pdbx_seq_one_letter_code
_entity_poly.pdbx_strand_id
1 'polypeptide(L)'
;MCKKEKKMKKYKFPWISPLFLIGVLLIMLPIFTFMTLDRLEKQNEFFTQRLLEKGASLIRTFEAGTRTGMFTMRWGANRIQAMLLETALQPEVIYMMITSKDGLILAHSDASLVGQIFDAMPGTVKINEDTAMVYHRVKLQKDQSQVLDQSQVFEVFKRFVPIKSGARRRHMRIDGMPMHRYQNSPDMSKFEKENKDWSQPYLKHQGDMLSEMAEHYIFAGLSMERARIARDRLVKETVWRGILFFILGCVGMAALFVFQAYRSAKASLTSVKAFSDNVIQNMPAGLITINQDHEITSVNNAAKNILGGDLTQPYPQMIELIKEMEISQEVLNREINFIIAQDRKLDLDITASPIKGYENQIMGFLFLFRDLTQIRELKKQVETNKRLAAIGKLAAGVAHEIRNPLSSIKGFATYFGKRYADKDSDKEIAQIMVKEVERINRSVTQLLEFAKPMIVEKKQVDIKEMITHSLKLVHHDLGKKNIETRVNIDTKKIVIHTDGDRMNQVLLNLYINAIEALDDKGILEIQVQDAPKDEQIEIRVKDNGQGIDEASLDLIFDPYFTTRPTGTGLGLSIVHRIIENLDASIRVESIKGKGTCFIINLPVS
;
A
#
# COMPACT_ATOMS: atom_id res chain seq x y z
N MET A 1 23.40 26.42 12.74
CA MET A 1 24.18 25.21 13.05
C MET A 1 23.21 24.10 13.47
N CYS A 2 22.69 23.32 12.52
CA CYS A 2 22.08 22.01 12.79
C CYS A 2 22.01 21.25 11.45
N LYS A 3 23.03 20.41 11.23
CA LYS A 3 23.29 19.67 9.99
C LYS A 3 22.46 18.38 10.04
N LYS A 4 21.21 18.41 9.54
CA LYS A 4 20.42 17.18 9.35
C LYS A 4 20.83 16.56 8.03
N GLU A 5 21.73 15.57 8.12
CA GLU A 5 22.12 14.72 7.00
C GLU A 5 20.88 14.05 6.39
N LYS A 6 20.58 14.45 5.14
CA LYS A 6 19.71 13.70 4.25
C LYS A 6 20.37 12.35 3.96
N LYS A 7 19.95 11.29 4.66
CA LYS A 7 20.13 9.92 4.18
C LYS A 7 19.31 9.78 2.90
N MET A 8 19.95 10.03 1.75
CA MET A 8 19.45 9.58 0.46
C MET A 8 19.30 8.06 0.55
N LYS A 9 18.05 7.58 0.60
CA LYS A 9 17.74 6.18 0.34
C LYS A 9 18.25 5.88 -1.07
N LYS A 10 19.45 5.31 -1.16
CA LYS A 10 19.94 4.66 -2.39
C LYS A 10 18.84 3.70 -2.80
N TYR A 11 18.15 4.01 -3.89
CA TYR A 11 17.28 3.07 -4.58
C TYR A 11 18.17 1.89 -4.97
N LYS A 12 18.14 0.85 -4.14
CA LYS A 12 18.71 -0.43 -4.47
C LYS A 12 17.85 -0.94 -5.63
N PHE A 13 18.41 -0.88 -6.84
CA PHE A 13 18.07 -1.84 -7.89
C PHE A 13 17.93 -3.22 -7.22
N PRO A 14 16.95 -4.06 -7.61
CA PRO A 14 16.77 -5.36 -7.02
C PRO A 14 17.96 -6.23 -7.43
N TRP A 15 19.07 -6.07 -6.70
CA TRP A 15 20.12 -7.06 -6.64
C TRP A 15 19.42 -8.31 -6.15
N ILE A 16 19.34 -9.29 -7.04
CA ILE A 16 18.91 -10.64 -6.74
C ILE A 16 19.65 -11.02 -5.46
N SER A 17 18.93 -11.20 -4.35
CA SER A 17 19.58 -11.64 -3.12
C SER A 17 20.26 -12.96 -3.45
N PRO A 18 21.58 -13.09 -3.26
CA PRO A 18 22.30 -14.34 -3.55
C PRO A 18 21.62 -15.55 -2.88
N LEU A 19 20.99 -15.32 -1.72
CA LEU A 19 20.21 -16.29 -0.96
C LEU A 19 19.02 -16.90 -1.73
N PHE A 20 18.42 -16.18 -2.68
CA PHE A 20 17.26 -16.68 -3.43
C PHE A 20 17.67 -17.52 -4.65
N LEU A 21 18.77 -17.17 -5.32
CA LEU A 21 19.43 -18.04 -6.30
C LEU A 21 19.87 -19.35 -5.64
N ILE A 22 20.39 -19.26 -4.42
CA ILE A 22 20.69 -20.43 -3.59
C ILE A 22 19.41 -21.24 -3.31
N GLY A 23 18.26 -20.60 -3.05
CA GLY A 23 16.99 -21.29 -2.84
C GLY A 23 16.49 -22.11 -4.04
N VAL A 24 16.54 -21.54 -5.25
CA VAL A 24 16.16 -22.28 -6.48
C VAL A 24 17.14 -23.42 -6.75
N LEU A 25 18.44 -23.18 -6.57
CA LEU A 25 19.47 -24.20 -6.69
C LEU A 25 19.25 -25.33 -5.66
N LEU A 26 18.88 -24.99 -4.42
CA LEU A 26 18.60 -25.93 -3.34
C LEU A 26 17.39 -26.82 -3.60
N ILE A 27 16.43 -26.41 -4.45
CA ILE A 27 15.28 -27.25 -4.80
C ILE A 27 15.56 -28.06 -6.06
N MET A 28 16.13 -27.44 -7.10
CA MET A 28 16.36 -28.10 -8.37
C MET A 28 17.52 -29.12 -8.32
N LEU A 29 18.57 -28.83 -7.56
CA LEU A 29 19.76 -29.69 -7.50
C LEU A 29 19.46 -31.03 -6.83
N PRO A 30 18.74 -31.12 -5.68
CA PRO A 30 18.35 -32.40 -5.10
C PRO A 30 17.43 -33.23 -6.01
N ILE A 31 16.46 -32.60 -6.67
CA ILE A 31 15.54 -33.32 -7.57
C ILE A 31 16.32 -33.86 -8.78
N PHE A 32 17.15 -33.03 -9.40
CA PHE A 32 17.95 -33.44 -10.54
C PHE A 32 18.95 -34.53 -10.16
N THR A 33 19.67 -34.37 -9.05
CA THR A 33 20.62 -35.37 -8.53
C THR A 33 19.94 -36.68 -8.18
N PHE A 34 18.79 -36.65 -7.50
CA PHE A 34 18.01 -37.84 -7.21
C PHE A 34 17.58 -38.56 -8.50
N MET A 35 17.02 -37.83 -9.48
CA MET A 35 16.64 -38.40 -10.77
C MET A 35 17.83 -38.96 -11.56
N THR A 36 19.01 -38.36 -11.43
CA THR A 36 20.23 -38.88 -12.08
C THR A 36 20.72 -40.14 -11.41
N LEU A 37 20.78 -40.14 -10.09
CA LEU A 37 21.23 -41.29 -9.30
C LEU A 37 20.31 -42.49 -9.51
N ASP A 38 18.98 -42.30 -9.42
CA ASP A 38 17.98 -43.35 -9.68
C ASP A 38 18.12 -43.93 -11.09
N ARG A 39 18.37 -43.09 -12.11
CA ARG A 39 18.60 -43.56 -13.48
C ARG A 39 19.91 -44.33 -13.62
N LEU A 40 20.99 -43.86 -13.01
CA LEU A 40 22.30 -44.51 -13.09
C LEU A 40 22.27 -45.87 -12.39
N GLU A 41 21.62 -45.97 -11.23
CA GLU A 41 21.47 -47.21 -10.46
C GLU A 41 20.68 -48.26 -11.26
N LYS A 42 19.48 -47.90 -11.74
CA LYS A 42 18.65 -48.78 -12.59
C LYS A 42 19.36 -49.26 -13.85
N GLN A 43 20.16 -48.40 -14.47
CA GLN A 43 20.94 -48.79 -15.65
C GLN A 43 22.07 -49.75 -15.31
N ASN A 44 22.80 -49.53 -14.20
CA ASN A 44 23.87 -50.43 -13.77
C ASN A 44 23.36 -51.84 -13.45
N GLU A 45 22.21 -51.95 -12.78
CA GLU A 45 21.56 -53.24 -12.51
C GLU A 45 21.20 -53.96 -13.82
N PHE A 46 20.58 -53.25 -14.76
CA PHE A 46 20.19 -53.78 -16.06
C PHE A 46 21.40 -54.27 -16.88
N PHE A 47 22.50 -53.52 -16.90
CA PHE A 47 23.73 -53.94 -17.58
C PHE A 47 24.35 -55.17 -16.93
N THR A 48 24.39 -55.22 -15.60
CA THR A 48 24.92 -56.34 -14.83
C THR A 48 24.13 -57.62 -15.09
N GLN A 49 22.79 -57.54 -15.07
CA GLN A 49 21.91 -58.67 -15.38
C GLN A 49 22.12 -59.17 -16.80
N ARG A 50 22.18 -58.29 -17.81
CA ARG A 50 22.40 -58.70 -19.21
C ARG A 50 23.73 -59.42 -19.42
N LEU A 51 24.81 -58.93 -18.81
CA LEU A 51 26.12 -59.57 -18.92
C LEU A 51 26.18 -60.89 -18.15
N LEU A 52 25.52 -60.97 -16.99
CA LEU A 52 25.38 -62.20 -16.23
C LEU A 52 24.60 -63.24 -17.02
N GLU A 53 23.44 -62.89 -17.59
CA GLU A 53 22.63 -63.78 -18.43
C GLU A 53 23.42 -64.27 -19.64
N LYS A 54 24.17 -63.38 -20.29
CA LYS A 54 25.01 -63.71 -21.43
C LYS A 54 26.14 -64.67 -21.05
N GLY A 55 26.90 -64.37 -19.99
CA GLY A 55 27.98 -65.24 -19.51
C GLY A 55 27.47 -66.59 -19.00
N ALA A 56 26.35 -66.59 -18.29
CA ALA A 56 25.69 -67.81 -17.83
C ALA A 56 25.17 -68.65 -19.02
N SER A 57 24.65 -68.02 -20.07
CA SER A 57 24.21 -68.70 -21.30
C SER A 57 25.39 -69.34 -22.04
N LEU A 58 26.53 -68.62 -22.13
CA LEU A 58 27.76 -69.13 -22.74
C LEU A 58 28.29 -70.36 -22.00
N ILE A 59 28.45 -70.27 -20.68
CA ILE A 59 28.88 -71.38 -19.83
C ILE A 59 27.92 -72.56 -19.96
N ARG A 60 26.60 -72.34 -19.91
CA ARG A 60 25.59 -73.41 -20.05
C ARG A 60 25.62 -74.08 -21.41
N THR A 61 25.78 -73.30 -22.48
CA THR A 61 25.87 -73.83 -23.86
C THR A 61 27.14 -74.64 -24.05
N PHE A 62 28.26 -74.16 -23.50
CA PHE A 62 29.52 -74.87 -23.47
C PHE A 62 29.41 -76.20 -22.69
N GLU A 63 28.90 -76.17 -21.45
CA GLU A 63 28.64 -77.37 -20.64
C GLU A 63 27.74 -78.38 -21.39
N ALA A 64 26.66 -77.92 -22.03
CA ALA A 64 25.78 -78.77 -22.82
C ALA A 64 26.52 -79.39 -24.02
N GLY A 65 27.32 -78.60 -24.74
CA GLY A 65 28.14 -79.09 -25.85
C GLY A 65 29.14 -80.17 -25.43
N THR A 66 29.81 -79.97 -24.29
CA THR A 66 30.75 -80.98 -23.75
C THR A 66 30.04 -82.28 -23.36
N ARG A 67 28.77 -82.23 -22.95
CA ARG A 67 27.95 -83.41 -22.62
C ARG A 67 27.54 -84.19 -23.86
N THR A 68 27.16 -83.52 -24.94
CA THR A 68 26.75 -84.19 -26.20
C THR A 68 27.93 -84.83 -26.91
N GLY A 69 29.09 -84.15 -26.95
CA GLY A 69 30.32 -84.71 -27.54
C GLY A 69 30.81 -85.99 -26.85
N MET A 70 30.43 -86.20 -25.58
CA MET A 70 30.79 -87.36 -24.76
C MET A 70 30.12 -88.68 -25.19
N PHE A 71 29.05 -88.63 -26.00
CA PHE A 71 28.43 -89.83 -26.59
C PHE A 71 29.24 -90.43 -27.75
N THR A 72 30.22 -89.70 -28.28
CA THR A 72 31.16 -90.17 -29.29
C THR A 72 32.46 -90.65 -28.61
N MET A 73 33.04 -91.77 -29.05
CA MET A 73 34.23 -92.45 -28.46
C MET A 73 35.54 -91.63 -28.43
N ARG A 74 35.50 -90.30 -28.62
CA ARG A 74 36.66 -89.39 -28.67
C ARG A 74 36.45 -88.19 -27.73
N TRP A 75 36.33 -88.44 -26.43
CA TRP A 75 36.23 -87.41 -25.39
C TRP A 75 37.52 -87.37 -24.55
N GLY A 76 38.03 -86.18 -24.25
CA GLY A 76 39.27 -85.95 -23.49
C GLY A 76 39.68 -84.46 -23.43
N ALA A 77 40.67 -84.11 -22.61
CA ALA A 77 41.13 -82.72 -22.38
C ALA A 77 41.35 -81.91 -23.66
N ASN A 78 41.94 -82.52 -24.70
CA ASN A 78 42.24 -81.87 -25.98
C ASN A 78 40.97 -81.39 -26.73
N ARG A 79 39.84 -82.11 -26.60
CA ARG A 79 38.58 -81.72 -27.24
C ARG A 79 37.86 -80.63 -26.47
N ILE A 80 37.96 -80.65 -25.13
CA ILE A 80 37.43 -79.57 -24.28
C ILE A 80 38.19 -78.27 -24.59
N GLN A 81 39.52 -78.34 -24.72
CA GLN A 81 40.35 -77.22 -25.14
C GLN A 81 39.94 -76.68 -26.52
N ALA A 82 39.70 -77.56 -27.52
CA ALA A 82 39.26 -77.15 -28.84
C ALA A 82 37.88 -76.46 -28.84
N MET A 83 36.89 -77.02 -28.12
CA MET A 83 35.57 -76.39 -27.97
C MET A 83 35.65 -75.05 -27.24
N LEU A 84 36.56 -74.94 -26.28
CA LEU A 84 36.74 -73.73 -25.47
C LEU A 84 37.34 -72.63 -26.34
N LEU A 85 38.34 -72.95 -27.16
CA LEU A 85 38.90 -72.04 -28.17
C LEU A 85 37.81 -71.54 -29.14
N GLU A 86 36.97 -72.44 -29.66
CA GLU A 86 35.90 -72.08 -30.59
C GLU A 86 34.82 -71.21 -29.94
N THR A 87 34.47 -71.49 -28.69
CA THR A 87 33.48 -70.70 -27.94
C THR A 87 34.03 -69.31 -27.57
N ALA A 88 35.33 -69.21 -27.33
CA ALA A 88 36.01 -67.95 -27.02
C ALA A 88 36.18 -67.01 -28.24
N LEU A 89 36.00 -67.50 -29.47
CA LEU A 89 36.03 -66.66 -30.68
C LEU A 89 34.84 -65.69 -30.80
N GLN A 90 33.86 -65.74 -29.89
CA GLN A 90 32.75 -64.79 -29.91
C GLN A 90 33.22 -63.36 -29.61
N PRO A 91 32.69 -62.33 -30.31
CA PRO A 91 33.24 -60.97 -30.34
C PRO A 91 33.14 -60.17 -29.02
N GLU A 92 32.62 -60.77 -27.95
CA GLU A 92 32.52 -60.15 -26.61
C GLU A 92 33.16 -60.99 -25.50
N VAL A 93 33.71 -62.16 -25.84
CA VAL A 93 34.42 -63.04 -24.90
C VAL A 93 35.91 -62.70 -24.98
N ILE A 94 36.46 -62.20 -23.88
CA ILE A 94 37.89 -61.88 -23.77
C ILE A 94 38.68 -63.17 -23.51
N TYR A 95 38.17 -64.00 -22.61
CA TYR A 95 38.74 -65.32 -22.35
C TYR A 95 37.69 -66.29 -21.83
N MET A 96 37.98 -67.57 -22.00
CA MET A 96 37.35 -68.64 -21.25
C MET A 96 38.43 -69.51 -20.64
N MET A 97 38.16 -70.08 -19.47
CA MET A 97 39.10 -71.02 -18.86
C MET A 97 38.41 -72.00 -17.93
N ILE A 98 39.07 -73.13 -17.71
CA ILE A 98 38.71 -74.14 -16.72
C ILE A 98 39.91 -74.31 -15.80
N THR A 99 39.68 -74.21 -14.49
CA THR A 99 40.74 -74.37 -13.49
C THR A 99 40.42 -75.49 -12.50
N SER A 100 41.44 -75.98 -11.81
CA SER A 100 41.31 -76.72 -10.56
C SER A 100 40.87 -75.80 -9.41
N LYS A 101 40.44 -76.39 -8.29
CA LYS A 101 40.18 -75.69 -7.01
C LYS A 101 41.37 -74.89 -6.50
N ASP A 102 42.59 -75.36 -6.79
CA ASP A 102 43.84 -74.72 -6.39
C ASP A 102 44.30 -73.65 -7.40
N GLY A 103 43.47 -73.36 -8.42
CA GLY A 103 43.75 -72.33 -9.43
C GLY A 103 44.60 -72.80 -10.62
N LEU A 104 45.06 -74.06 -10.67
CA LEU A 104 45.77 -74.59 -11.84
C LEU A 104 44.88 -74.51 -13.09
N ILE A 105 45.34 -73.86 -14.15
CA ILE A 105 44.62 -73.72 -15.42
C ILE A 105 44.70 -75.03 -16.20
N LEU A 106 43.55 -75.68 -16.39
CA LEU A 106 43.42 -76.98 -17.07
C LEU A 106 43.06 -76.84 -18.55
N ALA A 107 42.33 -75.77 -18.90
CA ALA A 107 42.01 -75.38 -20.27
C ALA A 107 41.84 -73.85 -20.31
N HIS A 108 42.26 -73.20 -21.40
CA HIS A 108 42.19 -71.75 -21.55
C HIS A 108 42.05 -71.37 -23.02
N SER A 109 41.37 -70.27 -23.33
CA SER A 109 41.23 -69.76 -24.71
C SER A 109 42.53 -69.26 -25.32
N ASP A 110 43.58 -69.22 -24.51
CA ASP A 110 44.97 -68.99 -24.90
C ASP A 110 45.74 -70.19 -24.37
N ALA A 111 46.19 -71.05 -25.28
CA ALA A 111 46.84 -72.31 -24.94
C ALA A 111 48.17 -72.11 -24.18
N SER A 112 48.80 -70.93 -24.27
CA SER A 112 50.06 -70.62 -23.57
C SER A 112 49.91 -70.51 -22.05
N LEU A 113 48.68 -70.29 -21.56
CA LEU A 113 48.35 -70.14 -20.14
C LEU A 113 47.99 -71.47 -19.47
N VAL A 114 47.80 -72.54 -20.24
CA VAL A 114 47.47 -73.87 -19.70
C VAL A 114 48.64 -74.40 -18.88
N GLY A 115 48.38 -74.86 -17.66
CA GLY A 115 49.39 -75.32 -16.70
C GLY A 115 49.93 -74.23 -15.76
N GLN A 116 49.57 -72.96 -15.96
CA GLN A 116 49.91 -71.88 -15.02
C GLN A 116 48.91 -71.82 -13.85
N ILE A 117 49.30 -71.15 -12.76
CA ILE A 117 48.42 -70.91 -11.60
C ILE A 117 47.65 -69.61 -11.82
N PHE A 118 46.32 -69.68 -11.73
CA PHE A 118 45.46 -68.53 -11.70
C PHE A 118 45.37 -67.96 -10.28
N ASP A 119 46.24 -66.99 -9.97
CA ASP A 119 46.37 -66.39 -8.64
C ASP A 119 45.14 -65.63 -8.14
N ALA A 120 44.21 -65.29 -9.05
CA ALA A 120 43.01 -64.52 -8.75
C ALA A 120 41.76 -65.41 -8.59
N MET A 121 41.89 -66.61 -8.00
CA MET A 121 40.75 -67.42 -7.60
C MET A 121 39.84 -66.63 -6.64
N PRO A 122 38.50 -66.78 -6.73
CA PRO A 122 37.57 -66.08 -5.85
C PRO A 122 37.69 -66.63 -4.40
N GLY A 123 38.64 -66.10 -3.63
CA GLY A 123 39.08 -66.65 -2.33
C GLY A 123 38.08 -66.60 -1.17
N THR A 124 36.85 -66.13 -1.37
CA THR A 124 35.84 -65.95 -0.30
C THR A 124 34.42 -66.33 -0.70
N VAL A 125 34.15 -66.59 -1.98
CA VAL A 125 32.84 -67.11 -2.40
C VAL A 125 32.91 -68.61 -2.21
N LYS A 126 32.25 -69.14 -1.17
CA LYS A 126 31.90 -70.57 -1.14
C LYS A 126 31.03 -70.81 -2.36
N ILE A 127 31.63 -71.21 -3.47
CA ILE A 127 30.91 -71.66 -4.66
C ILE A 127 30.16 -72.88 -4.17
N ASN A 128 28.87 -72.69 -3.91
CA ASN A 128 28.05 -73.65 -3.20
C ASN A 128 28.03 -74.98 -3.96
N GLU A 129 27.69 -76.09 -3.29
CA GLU A 129 27.52 -77.39 -3.96
C GLU A 129 26.42 -77.37 -5.04
N ASP A 130 25.60 -76.32 -5.05
CA ASP A 130 24.59 -76.07 -6.07
C ASP A 130 25.21 -75.76 -7.45
N THR A 131 25.30 -76.80 -8.27
CA THR A 131 25.71 -76.76 -9.68
C THR A 131 24.79 -75.95 -10.60
N ALA A 132 23.75 -75.29 -10.09
CA ALA A 132 22.92 -74.36 -10.87
C ALA A 132 23.34 -72.89 -10.70
N MET A 133 24.00 -72.54 -9.59
CA MET A 133 24.35 -71.14 -9.27
C MET A 133 25.48 -70.61 -10.14
N VAL A 134 25.33 -69.37 -10.62
CA VAL A 134 26.33 -68.65 -11.43
C VAL A 134 26.76 -67.40 -10.66
N TYR A 135 28.05 -67.21 -10.54
CA TYR A 135 28.65 -66.06 -9.85
C TYR A 135 29.28 -65.11 -10.87
N HIS A 136 29.46 -63.86 -10.47
CA HIS A 136 30.14 -62.86 -11.29
C HIS A 136 31.07 -61.98 -10.45
N ARG A 137 32.03 -61.34 -11.11
CA ARG A 137 32.81 -60.23 -10.56
C ARG A 137 33.32 -59.33 -11.67
N VAL A 138 33.59 -58.07 -11.34
CA VAL A 138 34.25 -57.13 -12.25
C VAL A 138 35.72 -57.05 -11.87
N LYS A 139 36.61 -57.24 -12.84
CA LYS A 139 38.06 -57.12 -12.66
C LYS A 139 38.66 -56.15 -13.67
N LEU A 140 39.85 -55.65 -13.35
CA LEU A 140 40.68 -54.94 -14.33
C LEU A 140 41.54 -55.97 -15.06
N GLN A 141 41.55 -55.91 -16.40
CA GLN A 141 42.50 -56.66 -17.19
C GLN A 141 43.90 -56.07 -16.95
N LYS A 142 44.81 -56.87 -16.39
CA LYS A 142 46.23 -56.53 -16.34
C LYS A 142 46.86 -57.12 -17.60
N ASP A 143 47.06 -56.30 -18.62
CA ASP A 143 47.91 -56.71 -19.74
C ASP A 143 49.38 -56.71 -19.27
N GLN A 144 50.13 -57.77 -19.60
CA GLN A 144 51.57 -57.84 -19.35
C GLN A 144 52.39 -57.04 -20.38
N SER A 145 51.74 -56.48 -21.42
CA SER A 145 52.36 -55.56 -22.35
C SER A 145 51.91 -54.11 -22.09
N GLN A 146 52.86 -53.22 -21.82
CA GLN A 146 52.64 -51.80 -21.56
C GLN A 146 51.98 -51.07 -22.74
N VAL A 147 50.65 -50.98 -22.78
CA VAL A 147 49.90 -49.88 -23.41
C VAL A 147 48.62 -49.63 -22.61
N LEU A 148 48.28 -48.35 -22.44
CA LEU A 148 47.20 -47.76 -21.64
C LEU A 148 45.77 -48.20 -22.01
N ASP A 149 45.38 -49.45 -21.74
CA ASP A 149 43.96 -49.78 -21.65
C ASP A 149 43.65 -50.77 -20.51
N GLN A 150 43.32 -50.22 -19.34
CA GLN A 150 42.76 -50.97 -18.22
C GLN A 150 41.29 -51.29 -18.53
N SER A 151 41.05 -52.21 -19.45
CA SER A 151 39.70 -52.68 -19.78
C SER A 151 39.11 -53.44 -18.57
N GLN A 152 37.91 -53.06 -18.16
CA GLN A 152 37.16 -53.82 -17.16
C GLN A 152 36.60 -55.08 -17.80
N VAL A 153 36.78 -56.21 -17.15
CA VAL A 153 36.28 -57.52 -17.56
C VAL A 153 35.19 -57.95 -16.59
N PHE A 154 34.04 -58.31 -17.14
CA PHE A 154 32.96 -58.92 -16.40
C PHE A 154 33.15 -60.44 -16.42
N GLU A 155 33.70 -60.99 -15.35
CA GLU A 155 34.03 -62.40 -15.24
C GLU A 155 32.85 -63.15 -14.62
N VAL A 156 32.24 -64.04 -15.38
CA VAL A 156 31.19 -64.94 -14.93
C VAL A 156 31.82 -66.30 -14.67
N PHE A 157 31.53 -66.91 -13.52
CA PHE A 157 32.15 -68.16 -13.13
C PHE A 157 31.22 -69.08 -12.36
N LYS A 158 31.50 -70.38 -12.45
CA LYS A 158 30.68 -71.43 -11.90
C LYS A 158 31.50 -72.72 -11.75
N ARG A 159 31.06 -73.61 -10.85
CA ARG A 159 31.56 -75.00 -10.80
C ARG A 159 31.24 -75.74 -12.10
N PHE A 160 32.27 -76.22 -12.78
CA PHE A 160 32.16 -76.93 -14.05
C PHE A 160 31.79 -78.40 -13.81
N VAL A 161 30.61 -78.80 -14.29
CA VAL A 161 30.11 -80.17 -14.13
C VAL A 161 29.61 -80.70 -15.49
N PRO A 162 30.47 -81.43 -16.23
CA PRO A 162 30.08 -81.96 -17.54
C PRO A 162 29.00 -83.06 -17.45
N ILE A 163 28.90 -83.78 -16.31
CA ILE A 163 27.99 -84.92 -16.11
C ILE A 163 27.07 -84.67 -14.90
N LYS A 164 25.74 -84.70 -15.11
CA LYS A 164 24.78 -84.72 -14.00
C LYS A 164 24.59 -86.16 -13.50
N SER A 165 24.79 -86.39 -12.20
CA SER A 165 24.43 -87.64 -11.51
C SER A 165 22.92 -87.89 -11.66
N GLY A 166 22.54 -88.79 -12.55
CA GLY A 166 21.13 -89.16 -12.79
C GLY A 166 20.77 -89.45 -14.25
N ALA A 167 21.57 -88.99 -15.22
CA ALA A 167 21.29 -89.19 -16.63
C ALA A 167 21.94 -90.47 -17.20
N ARG A 168 21.63 -91.66 -16.63
CA ARG A 168 21.74 -92.98 -17.31
C ARG A 168 21.35 -94.14 -16.38
N ARG A 169 20.12 -94.65 -16.49
CA ARG A 169 19.79 -96.07 -16.31
C ARG A 169 18.67 -96.47 -17.28
N ARG A 170 19.06 -97.16 -18.35
CA ARG A 170 18.34 -98.26 -19.03
C ARG A 170 19.17 -98.70 -20.23
N HIS A 171 20.12 -99.60 -20.00
CA HIS A 171 20.66 -100.44 -21.07
C HIS A 171 19.66 -101.59 -21.26
N MET A 172 19.10 -101.72 -22.47
CA MET A 172 18.44 -102.93 -22.92
C MET A 172 19.51 -103.75 -23.66
N ARG A 173 19.85 -104.92 -23.12
CA ARG A 173 20.58 -105.98 -23.82
C ARG A 173 19.66 -106.57 -24.87
N ILE A 174 20.14 -106.77 -26.10
CA ILE A 174 19.66 -107.86 -26.97
C ILE A 174 20.87 -108.54 -27.61
N ASP A 175 20.88 -109.85 -27.42
CA ASP A 175 21.82 -110.87 -27.88
C ASP A 175 21.86 -111.04 -29.40
N GLY A 176 23.00 -111.56 -29.87
CA GLY A 176 23.03 -112.34 -31.12
C GLY A 176 23.70 -111.68 -32.31
N MET A 177 25.01 -111.45 -32.25
CA MET A 177 25.89 -111.51 -33.44
C MET A 177 27.30 -111.99 -33.04
N PRO A 178 27.90 -112.96 -33.76
CA PRO A 178 29.22 -113.48 -33.44
C PRO A 178 30.32 -112.45 -33.72
N MET A 179 31.12 -112.16 -32.69
CA MET A 179 32.32 -111.33 -32.77
C MET A 179 33.44 -112.10 -33.49
N HIS A 180 33.81 -111.65 -34.70
CA HIS A 180 35.08 -112.02 -35.29
C HIS A 180 36.23 -111.36 -34.51
N ARG A 181 37.05 -112.21 -33.89
CA ARG A 181 38.30 -111.85 -33.22
C ARG A 181 39.32 -111.43 -34.29
N TYR A 182 39.47 -110.12 -34.51
CA TYR A 182 40.65 -109.58 -35.19
C TYR A 182 41.78 -109.41 -34.17
N GLN A 183 42.71 -110.36 -34.18
CA GLN A 183 44.06 -110.16 -33.67
C GLN A 183 44.76 -109.17 -34.61
N ASN A 184 45.01 -107.97 -34.12
CA ASN A 184 46.14 -107.09 -34.45
C ASN A 184 45.88 -105.74 -33.79
N SER A 185 46.13 -105.68 -32.48
CA SER A 185 46.35 -104.41 -31.78
C SER A 185 47.84 -104.09 -31.84
N PRO A 186 48.27 -102.93 -32.36
CA PRO A 186 49.58 -102.40 -32.01
C PRO A 186 49.56 -102.08 -30.51
N ASP A 187 50.60 -102.54 -29.82
CA ASP A 187 50.88 -102.27 -28.43
C ASP A 187 50.95 -100.76 -28.16
N MET A 188 49.84 -100.19 -27.69
CA MET A 188 49.71 -98.78 -27.28
C MET A 188 50.03 -98.60 -25.79
N SER A 189 50.77 -99.52 -25.16
CA SER A 189 51.19 -99.41 -23.75
C SER A 189 52.40 -98.49 -23.51
N LYS A 190 52.83 -97.71 -24.51
CA LYS A 190 53.98 -96.79 -24.43
C LYS A 190 53.68 -95.29 -24.58
N PHE A 191 52.42 -94.88 -24.68
CA PHE A 191 52.02 -93.45 -24.71
C PHE A 191 51.19 -92.98 -23.50
N GLU A 192 51.08 -93.81 -22.45
CA GLU A 192 50.30 -93.52 -21.22
C GLU A 192 51.15 -93.15 -19.99
N LYS A 193 52.43 -92.80 -20.18
CA LYS A 193 53.28 -92.28 -19.10
C LYS A 193 53.76 -90.87 -19.46
N GLU A 194 52.96 -89.87 -19.08
CA GLU A 194 53.37 -88.59 -18.46
C GLU A 194 52.33 -87.45 -18.55
N ASN A 195 51.18 -87.64 -19.18
CA ASN A 195 50.08 -86.65 -19.12
C ASN A 195 48.77 -87.32 -18.68
N LYS A 196 48.44 -87.24 -17.39
CA LYS A 196 47.12 -87.65 -16.87
C LYS A 196 46.09 -86.68 -17.42
N ASP A 197 45.25 -87.13 -18.35
CA ASP A 197 44.11 -86.36 -18.84
C ASP A 197 43.20 -85.96 -17.65
N TRP A 198 43.17 -84.67 -17.32
CA TRP A 198 42.45 -84.10 -16.18
C TRP A 198 40.93 -84.30 -16.28
N SER A 199 40.42 -84.67 -17.46
CA SER A 199 39.02 -84.96 -17.71
C SER A 199 38.64 -86.41 -17.31
N GLN A 200 39.62 -87.30 -17.13
CA GLN A 200 39.40 -88.71 -16.75
C GLN A 200 38.56 -88.95 -15.48
N PRO A 201 38.66 -88.13 -14.40
CA PRO A 201 37.81 -88.29 -13.22
C PRO A 201 36.31 -88.22 -13.53
N TYR A 202 35.90 -87.53 -14.61
CA TYR A 202 34.51 -87.54 -15.07
C TYR A 202 34.16 -88.79 -15.88
N LEU A 203 35.13 -89.45 -16.51
CA LEU A 203 34.91 -90.69 -17.28
C LEU A 203 34.88 -91.94 -16.41
N LYS A 204 35.56 -91.92 -15.25
CA LYS A 204 35.76 -93.09 -14.38
C LYS A 204 34.71 -93.18 -13.25
N HIS A 205 33.60 -93.86 -13.60
CA HIS A 205 32.91 -94.92 -12.84
C HIS A 205 31.67 -94.70 -11.94
N GLN A 206 31.01 -95.86 -11.82
CA GLN A 206 29.75 -96.29 -11.22
C GLN A 206 29.71 -96.07 -9.70
N GLY A 207 28.73 -95.33 -9.20
CA GLY A 207 28.31 -95.33 -7.78
C GLY A 207 28.84 -94.18 -6.91
N ASP A 208 27.89 -93.39 -6.39
CA ASP A 208 27.81 -92.50 -5.21
C ASP A 208 29.00 -91.88 -4.45
N MET A 209 30.29 -92.08 -4.80
CA MET A 209 31.39 -91.46 -4.03
C MET A 209 32.53 -90.87 -4.87
N LEU A 210 32.21 -90.10 -5.92
CA LEU A 210 33.23 -89.34 -6.70
C LEU A 210 32.78 -87.93 -7.11
N SER A 211 31.81 -87.34 -6.41
CA SER A 211 31.48 -85.90 -6.56
C SER A 211 32.53 -84.99 -5.89
N GLU A 212 33.34 -85.52 -4.97
CA GLU A 212 34.33 -84.76 -4.17
C GLU A 212 35.72 -84.61 -4.80
N MET A 213 36.10 -85.36 -5.85
CA MET A 213 37.50 -85.39 -6.31
C MET A 213 37.88 -84.50 -7.51
N ALA A 214 36.92 -83.96 -8.25
CA ALA A 214 37.22 -83.07 -9.39
C ALA A 214 36.40 -81.78 -9.30
N GLU A 215 36.81 -80.90 -8.38
CA GLU A 215 36.31 -79.53 -8.31
C GLU A 215 37.00 -78.67 -9.38
N HIS A 216 36.41 -78.67 -10.57
CA HIS A 216 36.80 -77.74 -11.62
C HIS A 216 35.85 -76.56 -11.69
N TYR A 217 36.38 -75.40 -12.07
CA TYR A 217 35.62 -74.16 -12.20
C TYR A 217 35.80 -73.61 -13.60
N ILE A 218 34.71 -73.20 -14.23
CA ILE A 218 34.71 -72.54 -15.52
C ILE A 218 34.50 -71.05 -15.33
N PHE A 219 35.30 -70.27 -16.05
CA PHE A 219 35.27 -68.82 -16.06
C PHE A 219 35.08 -68.33 -17.50
N ALA A 220 34.28 -67.30 -17.67
CA ALA A 220 34.09 -66.57 -18.91
C ALA A 220 34.24 -65.08 -18.64
N GLY A 221 35.30 -64.47 -19.18
CA GLY A 221 35.54 -63.04 -19.14
C GLY A 221 34.85 -62.34 -20.30
N LEU A 222 33.94 -61.40 -20.03
CA LEU A 222 33.23 -60.61 -21.03
C LEU A 222 33.73 -59.16 -21.06
N SER A 223 33.81 -58.56 -22.25
CA SER A 223 34.22 -57.16 -22.40
C SER A 223 33.15 -56.18 -21.91
N MET A 224 33.56 -55.24 -21.05
CA MET A 224 32.72 -54.12 -20.60
C MET A 224 32.81 -52.89 -21.50
N GLU A 225 33.60 -52.93 -22.58
CA GLU A 225 33.93 -51.74 -23.38
C GLU A 225 32.68 -51.09 -24.00
N ARG A 226 31.78 -51.91 -24.56
CA ARG A 226 30.50 -51.42 -25.12
C ARG A 226 29.59 -50.79 -24.05
N ALA A 227 29.57 -51.37 -22.85
CA ALA A 227 28.79 -50.85 -21.73
C ALA A 227 29.37 -49.51 -21.22
N ARG A 228 30.70 -49.37 -21.21
CA ARG A 228 31.39 -48.12 -20.84
C ARG A 228 31.06 -47.00 -21.81
N ILE A 229 31.17 -47.24 -23.12
CA ILE A 229 30.85 -46.25 -24.16
C ILE A 229 29.37 -45.81 -24.06
N ALA A 230 28.46 -46.75 -23.82
CA ALA A 230 27.04 -46.44 -23.64
C ALA A 230 26.79 -45.57 -22.38
N ARG A 231 27.45 -45.91 -21.27
CA ARG A 231 27.40 -45.12 -20.03
C ARG A 231 27.94 -43.71 -20.23
N ASP A 232 29.07 -43.54 -20.91
CA ASP A 232 29.66 -42.22 -21.14
C ASP A 232 28.77 -41.32 -21.99
N ARG A 233 28.07 -41.87 -22.99
CA ARG A 233 27.06 -41.12 -23.77
C ARG A 233 25.90 -40.68 -22.89
N LEU A 234 25.36 -41.57 -22.07
CA LEU A 234 24.26 -41.26 -21.15
C LEU A 234 24.62 -40.17 -20.14
N VAL A 235 25.84 -40.21 -19.58
CA VAL A 235 26.34 -39.17 -18.68
C VAL A 235 26.41 -37.83 -19.40
N LYS A 236 26.99 -37.79 -20.61
CA LYS A 236 27.07 -36.55 -21.41
C LYS A 236 25.68 -35.98 -21.72
N GLU A 237 24.75 -36.81 -22.18
CA GLU A 237 23.37 -36.36 -22.45
C GLU A 237 22.68 -35.81 -21.20
N THR A 238 22.90 -36.45 -20.06
CA THR A 238 22.26 -36.03 -18.81
C THR A 238 22.83 -34.71 -18.30
N VAL A 239 24.15 -34.52 -18.39
CA VAL A 239 24.80 -33.24 -18.07
C VAL A 239 24.25 -32.12 -18.95
N TRP A 240 24.15 -32.33 -20.27
CA TRP A 240 23.61 -31.33 -21.19
C TRP A 240 22.15 -30.96 -20.90
N ARG A 241 21.30 -31.94 -20.58
CA ARG A 241 19.91 -31.66 -20.16
C ARG A 241 19.87 -30.86 -18.86
N GLY A 242 20.74 -31.17 -17.89
CA GLY A 242 20.86 -30.41 -16.64
C GLY A 242 21.22 -28.94 -16.86
N ILE A 243 22.21 -28.67 -17.72
CA ILE A 243 22.61 -27.31 -18.10
C ILE A 243 21.44 -26.55 -18.74
N LEU A 244 20.71 -27.19 -19.66
CA LEU A 244 19.56 -26.57 -20.32
C LEU A 244 18.46 -26.20 -19.33
N PHE A 245 18.11 -27.10 -18.39
CA PHE A 245 17.13 -26.82 -17.34
C PHE A 245 17.56 -25.67 -16.43
N PHE A 246 18.84 -25.59 -16.09
CA PHE A 246 19.38 -24.50 -15.28
C PHE A 246 19.23 -23.14 -15.98
N ILE A 247 19.59 -23.07 -17.27
CA ILE A 247 19.45 -21.84 -18.07
C ILE A 247 17.98 -21.41 -18.14
N LEU A 248 17.05 -22.35 -18.42
CA LEU A 248 15.62 -22.07 -18.49
C LEU A 248 15.09 -21.52 -17.15
N GLY A 249 15.52 -22.11 -16.03
CA GLY A 249 15.18 -21.64 -14.69
C GLY A 249 15.68 -20.23 -14.41
N CYS A 250 16.93 -19.92 -14.79
CA CYS A 250 17.50 -18.57 -14.66
C CYS A 250 16.74 -17.54 -15.50
N VAL A 251 16.40 -17.86 -16.76
CA VAL A 251 15.68 -16.96 -17.67
C VAL A 251 14.26 -16.68 -17.16
N GLY A 252 13.51 -17.73 -16.80
CA GLY A 252 12.15 -17.57 -16.27
C GLY A 252 12.13 -16.73 -14.99
N MET A 253 13.13 -16.90 -14.12
CA MET A 253 13.25 -16.12 -12.90
C MET A 253 13.60 -14.66 -13.16
N ALA A 254 14.56 -14.39 -14.06
CA ALA A 254 14.92 -13.03 -14.46
C ALA A 254 13.69 -12.28 -15.02
N ALA A 255 12.87 -12.94 -15.84
CA ALA A 255 11.63 -12.38 -16.37
C ALA A 255 10.62 -12.02 -15.27
N LEU A 256 10.40 -12.89 -14.29
CA LEU A 256 9.51 -12.62 -13.16
C LEU A 256 9.96 -11.40 -12.33
N PHE A 257 11.27 -11.26 -12.09
CA PHE A 257 11.81 -10.11 -11.37
C PHE A 257 11.67 -8.80 -12.16
N VAL A 258 11.97 -8.81 -13.46
CA VAL A 258 11.76 -7.64 -14.33
C VAL A 258 10.28 -7.23 -14.30
N PHE A 259 9.38 -8.21 -14.38
CA PHE A 259 7.94 -7.97 -14.29
C PHE A 259 7.52 -7.38 -12.93
N GLN A 260 8.05 -7.92 -11.82
CA GLN A 260 7.77 -7.40 -10.48
C GLN A 260 8.33 -5.98 -10.27
N ALA A 261 9.56 -5.72 -10.71
CA ALA A 261 10.19 -4.42 -10.64
C ALA A 261 9.43 -3.38 -11.47
N TYR A 262 9.01 -3.74 -12.69
CA TYR A 262 8.16 -2.91 -13.54
C TYR A 262 6.83 -2.59 -12.86
N ARG A 263 6.15 -3.60 -12.29
CA ARG A 263 4.89 -3.41 -11.58
C ARG A 263 5.04 -2.50 -10.35
N SER A 264 6.12 -2.68 -9.58
CA SER A 264 6.42 -1.85 -8.40
C SER A 264 6.72 -0.40 -8.80
N ALA A 265 7.54 -0.19 -9.83
CA ALA A 265 7.85 1.15 -10.34
C ALA A 265 6.59 1.86 -10.86
N LYS A 266 5.73 1.15 -11.61
CA LYS A 266 4.46 1.68 -12.11
C LYS A 266 3.52 2.08 -10.97
N ALA A 267 3.35 1.21 -9.98
CA ALA A 267 2.52 1.49 -8.81
C ALA A 267 3.03 2.73 -8.03
N SER A 268 4.35 2.81 -7.79
CA SER A 268 4.95 3.95 -7.10
C SER A 268 4.75 5.26 -7.87
N LEU A 269 4.88 5.24 -9.20
CA LEU A 269 4.65 6.42 -10.02
C LEU A 269 3.19 6.87 -9.96
N THR A 270 2.25 5.93 -10.04
CA THR A 270 0.81 6.21 -9.89
C THR A 270 0.52 6.81 -8.51
N SER A 271 1.09 6.26 -7.43
CA SER A 271 0.90 6.80 -6.08
C SER A 271 1.47 8.20 -5.91
N VAL A 272 2.67 8.47 -6.43
CA VAL A 272 3.28 9.82 -6.38
C VAL A 272 2.45 10.82 -7.18
N LYS A 273 2.00 10.44 -8.38
CA LYS A 273 1.12 11.29 -9.21
C LYS A 273 -0.20 11.59 -8.50
N ALA A 274 -0.87 10.56 -7.99
CA ALA A 274 -2.14 10.72 -7.27
C ALA A 274 -2.01 11.58 -6.01
N PHE A 275 -0.91 11.43 -5.26
CA PHE A 275 -0.61 12.29 -4.11
C PHE A 275 -0.43 13.75 -4.53
N SER A 276 0.39 14.02 -5.55
CA SER A 276 0.59 15.38 -6.08
C SER A 276 -0.71 16.01 -6.57
N ASP A 277 -1.51 15.27 -7.34
CA ASP A 277 -2.81 15.73 -7.85
C ASP A 277 -3.76 16.05 -6.69
N ASN A 278 -3.80 15.21 -5.65
CA ASN A 278 -4.64 15.43 -4.47
C ASN A 278 -4.20 16.67 -3.67
N VAL A 279 -2.90 16.85 -3.44
CA VAL A 279 -2.37 18.03 -2.74
C VAL A 279 -2.68 19.31 -3.50
N ILE A 280 -2.50 19.31 -4.83
CA ILE A 280 -2.82 20.47 -5.68
C ILE A 280 -4.31 20.78 -5.63
N GLN A 281 -5.16 19.76 -5.78
CA GLN A 281 -6.62 19.94 -5.84
C GLN A 281 -7.24 20.34 -4.50
N ASN A 282 -6.66 19.94 -3.36
CA ASN A 282 -7.17 20.23 -2.03
C ASN A 282 -6.44 21.38 -1.32
N MET A 283 -5.50 22.06 -1.99
CA MET A 283 -4.87 23.25 -1.45
C MET A 283 -5.90 24.38 -1.30
N PRO A 284 -5.94 25.09 -0.16
CA PRO A 284 -6.91 26.18 0.06
C PRO A 284 -6.61 27.44 -0.76
N ALA A 285 -5.36 27.59 -1.23
CA ALA A 285 -4.98 28.65 -2.15
C ALA A 285 -5.33 28.25 -3.59
N GLY A 286 -5.78 29.23 -4.37
CA GLY A 286 -6.00 29.04 -5.81
C GLY A 286 -4.67 28.84 -6.52
N LEU A 287 -4.60 27.82 -7.37
CA LEU A 287 -3.44 27.49 -8.20
C LEU A 287 -3.86 27.46 -9.66
N ILE A 288 -3.16 28.24 -10.49
CA ILE A 288 -3.32 28.24 -11.94
C ILE A 288 -1.94 28.12 -12.58
N THR A 289 -1.80 27.27 -13.59
CA THR A 289 -0.62 27.23 -14.45
C THR A 289 -0.99 27.64 -15.86
N ILE A 290 -0.11 28.41 -16.51
CA ILE A 290 -0.27 28.93 -17.86
C ILE A 290 0.96 28.53 -18.68
N ASN A 291 0.78 28.11 -19.94
CA ASN A 291 1.90 27.80 -20.83
C ASN A 291 2.50 29.08 -21.46
N GLN A 292 3.50 28.91 -22.33
CA GLN A 292 4.12 30.02 -23.08
C GLN A 292 3.14 30.71 -24.04
N ASP A 293 2.14 29.99 -24.55
CA ASP A 293 1.12 30.51 -25.47
C ASP A 293 -0.03 31.23 -24.74
N HIS A 294 0.13 31.49 -23.44
CA HIS A 294 -0.86 32.12 -22.56
C HIS A 294 -2.17 31.33 -22.37
N GLU A 295 -2.14 30.02 -22.59
CA GLU A 295 -3.26 29.14 -22.34
C GLU A 295 -3.17 28.52 -20.95
N ILE A 296 -4.31 28.43 -20.27
CA ILE A 296 -4.42 27.79 -18.97
C ILE A 296 -4.24 26.28 -19.11
N THR A 297 -3.24 25.72 -18.43
CA THR A 297 -2.90 24.29 -18.46
C THR A 297 -3.43 23.52 -17.26
N SER A 298 -3.55 24.16 -16.09
CA SER A 298 -4.09 23.54 -14.89
C SER A 298 -4.75 24.57 -13.99
N VAL A 299 -5.83 24.15 -13.33
CA VAL A 299 -6.57 24.94 -12.35
C VAL A 299 -7.00 23.99 -11.23
N ASN A 300 -6.69 24.34 -9.97
CA ASN A 300 -7.16 23.56 -8.83
C ASN A 300 -8.59 23.95 -8.40
N ASN A 301 -9.23 23.12 -7.58
CA ASN A 301 -10.59 23.38 -7.10
C ASN A 301 -10.73 24.72 -6.35
N ALA A 302 -9.74 25.11 -5.55
CA ALA A 302 -9.78 26.39 -4.84
C ALA A 302 -9.79 27.59 -5.79
N ALA A 303 -9.00 27.55 -6.88
CA ALA A 303 -9.01 28.60 -7.89
C ALA A 303 -10.39 28.73 -8.56
N LYS A 304 -11.03 27.60 -8.90
CA LYS A 304 -12.39 27.59 -9.46
C LYS A 304 -13.42 28.19 -8.50
N ASN A 305 -13.33 27.85 -7.21
CA ASN A 305 -14.25 28.34 -6.19
C ASN A 305 -14.07 29.84 -5.92
N ILE A 306 -12.82 30.31 -5.82
CA ILE A 306 -12.52 31.73 -5.57
C ILE A 306 -12.95 32.57 -6.78
N LEU A 307 -12.53 32.18 -8.00
CA LEU A 307 -12.77 32.96 -9.22
C LEU A 307 -14.15 32.72 -9.85
N GLY A 308 -14.88 31.68 -9.43
CA GLY A 308 -16.29 31.47 -9.76
C GLY A 308 -16.58 30.73 -11.06
N GLY A 309 -15.75 29.78 -11.49
CA GLY A 309 -16.06 28.95 -12.66
C GLY A 309 -14.89 28.18 -13.27
N ASP A 310 -15.17 27.49 -14.39
CA ASP A 310 -14.15 26.88 -15.24
C ASP A 310 -13.47 27.95 -16.09
N LEU A 311 -12.21 28.19 -15.79
CA LEU A 311 -11.38 29.20 -16.46
C LEU A 311 -10.84 28.64 -17.77
N THR A 312 -11.28 29.21 -18.89
CA THR A 312 -10.78 28.87 -20.23
C THR A 312 -9.70 29.83 -20.74
N GLN A 313 -9.64 31.04 -20.19
CA GLN A 313 -8.69 32.09 -20.58
C GLN A 313 -8.18 32.83 -19.34
N PRO A 314 -6.92 33.29 -19.33
CA PRO A 314 -6.38 34.07 -18.23
C PRO A 314 -7.02 35.45 -18.17
N TYR A 315 -7.20 35.97 -16.95
CA TYR A 315 -7.70 37.32 -16.75
C TYR A 315 -6.66 38.37 -17.16
N PRO A 316 -7.08 39.59 -17.56
CA PRO A 316 -6.16 40.67 -17.94
C PRO A 316 -5.08 40.98 -16.91
N GLN A 317 -5.43 40.95 -15.61
CA GLN A 317 -4.49 41.19 -14.52
C GLN A 317 -3.39 40.11 -14.45
N MET A 318 -3.69 38.87 -14.84
CA MET A 318 -2.68 37.79 -14.91
C MET A 318 -1.73 38.02 -16.09
N ILE A 319 -2.25 38.46 -17.24
CA ILE A 319 -1.44 38.76 -18.43
C ILE A 319 -0.43 39.88 -18.14
N GLU A 320 -0.82 40.89 -17.37
CA GLU A 320 0.11 41.96 -16.95
C GLU A 320 1.27 41.40 -16.11
N LEU A 321 0.97 40.52 -15.14
CA LEU A 321 2.00 39.84 -14.34
C LEU A 321 2.89 38.93 -15.18
N ILE A 322 2.34 38.25 -16.19
CA ILE A 322 3.13 37.43 -17.14
C ILE A 322 4.18 38.30 -17.83
N LYS A 323 3.78 39.42 -18.43
CA LYS A 323 4.70 40.32 -19.14
C LYS A 323 5.83 40.82 -18.24
N GLU A 324 5.52 41.11 -16.98
CA GLU A 324 6.53 41.53 -16.00
C GLU A 324 7.49 40.38 -15.63
N MET A 325 6.98 39.15 -15.48
CA MET A 325 7.81 37.96 -15.22
C MET A 325 8.67 37.57 -16.43
N GLU A 326 8.22 37.80 -17.65
CA GLU A 326 9.02 37.57 -18.87
C GLU A 326 10.26 38.46 -18.91
N ILE A 327 10.12 39.71 -18.47
CA ILE A 327 11.22 40.69 -18.43
C ILE A 327 12.14 40.43 -17.22
N SER A 328 11.56 40.27 -16.03
CA SER A 328 12.33 40.17 -14.78
C SER A 328 12.86 38.77 -14.50
N GLN A 329 12.16 37.72 -14.94
CA GLN A 329 12.37 36.32 -14.57
C GLN A 329 12.37 36.02 -13.05
N GLU A 330 11.76 36.91 -12.26
CA GLU A 330 11.67 36.82 -10.80
C GLU A 330 10.26 36.43 -10.34
N VAL A 331 10.16 36.06 -9.07
CA VAL A 331 8.88 35.80 -8.41
C VAL A 331 8.26 37.13 -7.99
N LEU A 332 7.02 37.37 -8.40
CA LEU A 332 6.26 38.57 -8.06
C LEU A 332 5.26 38.24 -6.95
N ASN A 333 5.22 39.06 -5.90
CA ASN A 333 4.20 38.99 -4.85
C ASN A 333 3.45 40.32 -4.80
N ARG A 334 2.13 40.30 -5.00
CA ARG A 334 1.29 41.51 -4.98
C ARG A 334 -0.09 41.24 -4.41
N GLU A 335 -0.57 42.17 -3.59
CA GLU A 335 -1.99 42.28 -3.28
C GLU A 335 -2.68 43.08 -4.39
N ILE A 336 -3.62 42.47 -5.10
CA ILE A 336 -4.30 43.07 -6.25
C ILE A 336 -5.81 42.99 -6.04
N ASN A 337 -6.51 44.09 -6.35
CA ASN A 337 -7.97 44.05 -6.45
C ASN A 337 -8.34 43.41 -7.79
N PHE A 338 -8.80 42.17 -7.72
CA PHE A 338 -9.11 41.33 -8.85
C PHE A 338 -10.56 41.52 -9.26
N ILE A 339 -10.77 41.91 -10.52
CA ILE A 339 -12.10 42.19 -11.08
C ILE A 339 -12.52 40.98 -11.91
N ILE A 340 -13.51 40.23 -11.42
CA ILE A 340 -14.02 39.02 -12.09
C ILE A 340 -15.12 39.38 -13.10
N ALA A 341 -16.03 40.27 -12.70
CA ALA A 341 -17.15 40.79 -13.49
C ALA A 341 -17.48 42.21 -13.00
N GLN A 342 -18.34 42.95 -13.72
CA GLN A 342 -18.64 44.37 -13.44
C GLN A 342 -19.01 44.64 -11.96
N ASP A 343 -19.63 43.68 -11.26
CA ASP A 343 -20.07 43.82 -9.86
C ASP A 343 -19.32 42.94 -8.84
N ARG A 344 -18.32 42.14 -9.25
CA ARG A 344 -17.59 41.24 -8.33
C ARG A 344 -16.10 41.57 -8.30
N LYS A 345 -15.69 42.21 -7.21
CA LYS A 345 -14.29 42.53 -6.87
C LYS A 345 -13.83 41.65 -5.72
N LEU A 346 -12.65 41.06 -5.85
CA LEU A 346 -11.99 40.29 -4.80
C LEU A 346 -10.64 40.90 -4.47
N ASP A 347 -10.27 40.90 -3.20
CA ASP A 347 -8.92 41.26 -2.80
C ASP A 347 -8.07 39.99 -2.74
N LEU A 348 -7.14 39.84 -3.68
CA LEU A 348 -6.30 38.65 -3.78
C LEU A 348 -4.84 38.98 -3.44
N ASP A 349 -4.22 38.16 -2.60
CA ASP A 349 -2.76 38.07 -2.47
C ASP A 349 -2.26 37.08 -3.52
N ILE A 350 -1.49 37.54 -4.50
CA ILE A 350 -1.03 36.75 -5.64
C ILE A 350 0.49 36.62 -5.61
N THR A 351 0.96 35.38 -5.62
CA THR A 351 2.33 34.98 -5.92
C THR A 351 2.39 34.44 -7.34
N ALA A 352 3.06 35.16 -8.23
CA ALA A 352 3.30 34.75 -9.60
C ALA A 352 4.77 34.36 -9.78
N SER A 353 5.04 33.20 -10.39
CA SER A 353 6.41 32.70 -10.63
C SER A 353 6.55 32.11 -12.03
N PRO A 354 7.63 32.39 -12.77
CA PRO A 354 7.93 31.65 -13.99
C PRO A 354 8.31 30.20 -13.65
N ILE A 355 7.78 29.26 -14.44
CA ILE A 355 8.14 27.84 -14.40
C ILE A 355 9.32 27.66 -15.35
N LYS A 356 10.51 27.34 -14.84
CA LYS A 356 11.72 27.21 -15.64
C LYS A 356 12.01 25.74 -15.97
N GLY A 357 12.32 25.46 -17.23
CA GLY A 357 12.73 24.15 -17.73
C GLY A 357 14.23 23.91 -17.63
N TYR A 358 14.72 22.94 -18.42
CA TYR A 358 16.16 22.76 -18.63
C TYR A 358 16.74 24.03 -19.28
N GLU A 359 17.95 24.43 -18.89
CA GLU A 359 18.65 25.62 -19.41
C GLU A 359 17.99 26.99 -19.10
N ASN A 360 17.19 27.08 -18.03
CA ASN A 360 16.59 28.35 -17.56
C ASN A 360 15.59 28.98 -18.56
N GLN A 361 15.10 28.22 -19.54
CA GLN A 361 14.00 28.63 -20.42
C GLN A 361 12.68 28.62 -19.66
N ILE A 362 11.89 29.69 -19.76
CA ILE A 362 10.54 29.76 -19.17
C ILE A 362 9.63 28.79 -19.93
N MET A 363 9.12 27.74 -19.30
CA MET A 363 8.14 26.80 -19.90
C MET A 363 6.68 27.23 -19.67
N GLY A 364 6.46 28.17 -18.77
CA GLY A 364 5.14 28.66 -18.40
C GLY A 364 5.18 29.49 -17.13
N PHE A 365 4.01 29.74 -16.54
CA PHE A 365 3.83 30.61 -15.39
C PHE A 365 2.93 29.95 -14.36
N LEU A 366 3.26 30.13 -13.09
CA LEU A 366 2.53 29.64 -11.93
C LEU A 366 1.91 30.83 -11.20
N PHE A 367 0.60 30.77 -10.97
CA PHE A 367 -0.13 31.73 -10.15
C PHE A 367 -0.68 31.01 -8.93
N LEU A 368 -0.22 31.42 -7.75
CA LEU A 368 -0.77 31.03 -6.48
C LEU A 368 -1.48 32.25 -5.88
N PHE A 369 -2.73 32.13 -5.46
CA PHE A 369 -3.45 33.25 -4.89
C PHE A 369 -4.36 32.90 -3.72
N ARG A 370 -4.58 33.86 -2.84
CA ARG A 370 -5.44 33.72 -1.65
C ARG A 370 -6.43 34.87 -1.56
N ASP A 371 -7.69 34.54 -1.28
CA ASP A 371 -8.73 35.53 -1.01
C ASP A 371 -8.52 36.16 0.37
N LEU A 372 -8.34 37.48 0.39
CA LEU A 372 -8.15 38.29 1.59
C LEU A 372 -9.43 38.98 2.07
N THR A 373 -10.55 38.82 1.38
CA THR A 373 -11.80 39.57 1.63
C THR A 373 -12.24 39.43 3.09
N GLN A 374 -12.41 38.20 3.58
CA GLN A 374 -12.80 37.92 4.97
C GLN A 374 -11.77 38.42 5.99
N ILE A 375 -10.48 38.30 5.68
CA ILE A 375 -9.39 38.74 6.57
C ILE A 375 -9.43 40.26 6.72
N ARG A 376 -9.64 41.00 5.62
CA ARG A 376 -9.75 42.46 5.64
C ARG A 376 -10.99 42.92 6.37
N GLU A 377 -12.12 42.25 6.17
CA GLU A 377 -13.37 42.55 6.89
C GLU A 377 -13.21 42.36 8.40
N LEU A 378 -12.67 41.22 8.82
CA LEU A 378 -12.37 40.95 10.24
C LEU A 378 -11.38 41.97 10.80
N LYS A 379 -10.33 42.33 10.05
CA LYS A 379 -9.36 43.34 10.47
C LYS A 379 -10.02 44.70 10.71
N LYS A 380 -10.93 45.11 9.81
CA LYS A 380 -11.72 46.36 9.93
C LYS A 380 -12.66 46.33 11.14
N GLN A 381 -13.32 45.20 11.41
CA GLN A 381 -14.15 45.02 12.59
C GLN A 381 -13.33 45.11 13.88
N VAL A 382 -12.17 44.45 13.92
CA VAL A 382 -11.25 44.50 15.08
C VAL A 382 -10.74 45.92 15.31
N GLU A 383 -10.38 46.65 14.27
CA GLU A 383 -9.91 48.03 14.39
C GLU A 383 -11.01 48.98 14.90
N THR A 384 -12.23 48.84 14.36
CA THR A 384 -13.42 49.56 14.85
C THR A 384 -13.66 49.26 16.32
N ASN A 385 -13.64 47.99 16.73
CA ASN A 385 -13.83 47.58 18.12
C ASN A 385 -12.74 48.12 19.06
N LYS A 386 -11.47 48.12 18.61
CA LYS A 386 -10.36 48.73 19.39
C LYS A 386 -10.58 50.24 19.58
N ARG A 387 -11.00 50.95 18.53
CA ARG A 387 -11.29 52.37 18.60
C ARG A 387 -12.45 52.67 19.55
N LEU A 388 -13.52 51.89 19.49
CA LEU A 388 -14.66 52.01 20.41
C LEU A 388 -14.24 51.74 21.86
N ALA A 389 -13.48 50.68 22.12
CA ALA A 389 -13.00 50.36 23.47
C ALA A 389 -12.10 51.47 24.05
N ALA A 390 -11.24 52.08 23.22
CA ALA A 390 -10.42 53.22 23.62
C ALA A 390 -11.29 54.44 23.98
N ILE A 391 -12.30 54.75 23.15
CA ILE A 391 -13.29 55.80 23.45
C ILE A 391 -14.01 55.48 24.76
N GLY A 392 -14.42 54.23 24.99
CA GLY A 392 -15.16 53.85 26.20
C GLY A 392 -14.34 54.01 27.47
N LYS A 393 -13.04 53.66 27.42
CA LYS A 393 -12.12 53.84 28.55
C LYS A 393 -11.88 55.31 28.88
N LEU A 394 -11.69 56.16 27.86
CA LEU A 394 -11.54 57.60 28.04
C LEU A 394 -12.84 58.25 28.52
N ALA A 395 -13.96 57.90 27.87
CA ALA A 395 -15.29 58.39 28.22
C ALA A 395 -15.64 58.03 29.66
N ALA A 396 -15.28 56.85 30.18
CA ALA A 396 -15.56 56.47 31.57
C ALA A 396 -14.95 57.43 32.60
N GLY A 397 -13.70 57.84 32.39
CA GLY A 397 -13.05 58.86 33.22
C GLY A 397 -13.70 60.23 33.07
N VAL A 398 -13.84 60.69 31.82
CA VAL A 398 -14.44 62.00 31.50
C VAL A 398 -15.89 62.11 31.98
N ALA A 399 -16.67 61.03 31.90
CA ALA A 399 -18.06 61.02 32.32
C ALA A 399 -18.21 61.18 33.83
N HIS A 400 -17.32 60.57 34.62
CA HIS A 400 -17.28 60.82 36.06
C HIS A 400 -16.90 62.27 36.36
N GLU A 401 -15.94 62.84 35.63
CA GLU A 401 -15.52 64.23 35.77
C GLU A 401 -16.58 65.25 35.29
N ILE A 402 -17.41 64.91 34.31
CA ILE A 402 -18.54 65.74 33.83
C ILE A 402 -19.76 65.61 34.75
N ARG A 403 -20.05 64.41 35.25
CA ARG A 403 -21.22 64.18 36.12
C ARG A 403 -21.09 64.95 37.44
N ASN A 404 -19.88 65.13 37.94
CA ASN A 404 -19.61 65.87 39.19
C ASN A 404 -20.03 67.36 39.15
N PRO A 405 -19.57 68.20 38.20
CA PRO A 405 -20.02 69.58 38.08
C PRO A 405 -21.49 69.66 37.67
N LEU A 406 -21.99 68.75 36.82
CA LEU A 406 -23.41 68.70 36.47
C LEU A 406 -24.31 68.48 37.69
N SER A 407 -23.98 67.53 38.57
CA SER A 407 -24.71 67.31 39.82
C SER A 407 -24.74 68.57 40.70
N SER A 408 -23.64 69.31 40.74
CA SER A 408 -23.55 70.57 41.49
C SER A 408 -24.44 71.66 40.87
N ILE A 409 -24.40 71.81 39.53
CA ILE A 409 -25.27 72.75 38.80
C ILE A 409 -26.75 72.40 38.99
N LYS A 410 -27.12 71.12 38.92
CA LYS A 410 -28.48 70.66 39.21
C LYS A 410 -28.89 71.01 40.64
N GLY A 411 -27.99 70.81 41.61
CA GLY A 411 -28.21 71.16 43.01
C GLY A 411 -28.50 72.65 43.20
N PHE A 412 -27.67 73.52 42.62
CA PHE A 412 -27.87 74.97 42.68
C PHE A 412 -29.13 75.41 41.95
N ALA A 413 -29.39 74.90 40.75
CA ALA A 413 -30.60 75.22 39.99
C ALA A 413 -31.86 74.81 40.78
N THR A 414 -31.88 73.60 41.36
CA THR A 414 -32.99 73.13 42.20
C THR A 414 -33.15 73.99 43.46
N TYR A 415 -32.05 74.39 44.08
CA TYR A 415 -32.04 75.28 45.24
C TYR A 415 -32.59 76.67 44.91
N PHE A 416 -32.14 77.29 43.82
CA PHE A 416 -32.62 78.60 43.38
C PHE A 416 -34.10 78.56 42.97
N GLY A 417 -34.55 77.51 42.28
CA GLY A 417 -35.96 77.32 41.95
C GLY A 417 -36.88 77.16 43.18
N LYS A 418 -36.35 76.64 44.30
CA LYS A 418 -37.07 76.58 45.59
C LYS A 418 -37.00 77.90 46.37
N ARG A 419 -35.88 78.61 46.32
CA ARG A 419 -35.62 79.83 47.10
C ARG A 419 -36.26 81.09 46.50
N TYR A 420 -36.40 81.16 45.18
CA TYR A 420 -37.05 82.26 44.46
C TYR A 420 -38.44 81.88 43.96
N ALA A 421 -39.19 81.09 44.75
CA ALA A 421 -40.50 80.57 44.36
C ALA A 421 -41.55 81.67 44.06
N ASP A 422 -41.34 82.90 44.54
CA ASP A 422 -42.25 84.04 44.40
C ASP A 422 -42.10 84.82 43.08
N LYS A 423 -41.11 84.48 42.24
CA LYS A 423 -40.95 85.03 40.88
C LYS A 423 -40.99 83.91 39.85
N ASP A 424 -42.07 83.86 39.06
CA ASP A 424 -42.28 82.80 38.06
C ASP A 424 -41.12 82.68 37.05
N SER A 425 -40.52 83.80 36.63
CA SER A 425 -39.39 83.80 35.70
C SER A 425 -38.16 83.05 36.22
N ASP A 426 -37.82 83.23 37.49
CA ASP A 426 -36.58 82.70 38.08
C ASP A 426 -36.74 81.20 38.36
N LYS A 427 -37.96 80.78 38.72
CA LYS A 427 -38.34 79.37 38.86
C LYS A 427 -38.31 78.65 37.51
N GLU A 428 -38.78 79.29 36.44
CA GLU A 428 -38.77 78.74 35.09
C GLU A 428 -37.33 78.57 34.56
N ILE A 429 -36.48 79.57 34.76
CA ILE A 429 -35.03 79.49 34.42
C ILE A 429 -34.36 78.34 35.18
N ALA A 430 -34.62 78.22 36.48
CA ALA A 430 -34.09 77.12 37.29
C ALA A 430 -34.54 75.74 36.77
N GLN A 431 -35.80 75.60 36.34
CA GLN A 431 -36.30 74.37 35.75
C GLN A 431 -35.64 74.05 34.39
N ILE A 432 -35.40 75.06 33.56
CA ILE A 432 -34.68 74.90 32.29
C ILE A 432 -33.25 74.41 32.55
N MET A 433 -32.55 75.00 33.51
CA MET A 433 -31.19 74.57 33.88
C MET A 433 -31.17 73.10 34.35
N VAL A 434 -32.13 72.68 35.17
CA VAL A 434 -32.24 71.28 35.61
C VAL A 434 -32.47 70.35 34.41
N LYS A 435 -33.35 70.72 33.49
CA LYS A 435 -33.62 69.93 32.27
C LYS A 435 -32.38 69.79 31.38
N GLU A 436 -31.63 70.86 31.16
CA GLU A 436 -30.40 70.78 30.34
C GLU A 436 -29.30 69.96 31.01
N VAL A 437 -29.15 70.03 32.33
CA VAL A 437 -28.20 69.17 33.05
C VAL A 437 -28.57 67.69 32.92
N GLU A 438 -29.86 67.35 33.06
CA GLU A 438 -30.34 65.98 32.88
C GLU A 438 -30.12 65.50 31.44
N ARG A 439 -30.32 66.37 30.45
CA ARG A 439 -30.05 66.08 29.05
C ARG A 439 -28.57 65.75 28.82
N ILE A 440 -27.64 66.56 29.32
CA ILE A 440 -26.20 66.28 29.18
C ILE A 440 -25.84 64.95 29.86
N ASN A 441 -26.38 64.68 31.05
CA ASN A 441 -26.15 63.42 31.74
C ASN A 441 -26.62 62.19 30.93
N ARG A 442 -27.77 62.29 30.26
CA ARG A 442 -28.26 61.24 29.35
C ARG A 442 -27.31 61.05 28.17
N SER A 443 -26.87 62.14 27.53
CA SER A 443 -25.95 62.06 26.39
C SER A 443 -24.61 61.42 26.75
N VAL A 444 -24.04 61.79 27.90
CA VAL A 444 -22.81 61.19 28.40
C VAL A 444 -23.00 59.70 28.69
N THR A 445 -24.15 59.32 29.25
CA THR A 445 -24.45 57.91 29.56
C THR A 445 -24.60 57.08 28.29
N GLN A 446 -25.32 57.58 27.28
CA GLN A 446 -25.48 56.90 25.99
C GLN A 446 -24.14 56.74 25.25
N LEU A 447 -23.27 57.76 25.28
CA LEU A 447 -21.93 57.67 24.71
C LEU A 447 -21.08 56.58 25.38
N LEU A 448 -21.14 56.50 26.72
CA LEU A 448 -20.46 55.45 27.48
C LEU A 448 -20.95 54.06 27.13
N GLU A 449 -22.27 53.89 27.06
CA GLU A 449 -22.88 52.60 26.72
C GLU A 449 -22.53 52.16 25.31
N PHE A 450 -22.55 53.09 24.34
CA PHE A 450 -22.15 52.84 22.96
C PHE A 450 -20.69 52.41 22.85
N ALA A 451 -19.79 52.98 23.66
CA ALA A 451 -18.36 52.71 23.55
C ALA A 451 -17.90 51.45 24.31
N LYS A 452 -18.71 50.89 25.20
CA LYS A 452 -18.38 49.65 25.93
C LYS A 452 -18.43 48.42 25.01
N PRO A 453 -17.57 47.40 25.24
CA PRO A 453 -17.77 46.08 24.68
C PRO A 453 -19.14 45.54 25.11
N MET A 454 -19.92 45.05 24.14
CA MET A 454 -21.25 44.51 24.40
C MET A 454 -21.10 43.01 24.68
N ILE A 455 -21.37 42.62 25.93
CA ILE A 455 -21.44 41.22 26.34
C ILE A 455 -22.91 40.95 26.62
N VAL A 456 -23.42 39.87 26.03
CA VAL A 456 -24.81 39.45 26.12
C VAL A 456 -24.87 38.17 26.93
N GLU A 457 -25.71 38.15 27.97
CA GLU A 457 -25.96 36.96 28.79
C GLU A 457 -27.38 36.46 28.54
N LYS A 458 -27.53 35.49 27.63
CA LYS A 458 -28.84 34.91 27.32
C LYS A 458 -29.30 34.03 28.50
N LYS A 459 -30.51 34.29 29.00
CA LYS A 459 -31.19 33.61 30.11
C LYS A 459 -32.65 33.35 29.73
N GLN A 460 -33.35 32.51 30.48
CA GLN A 460 -34.79 32.37 30.31
C GLN A 460 -35.50 33.63 30.81
N VAL A 461 -36.25 34.29 29.93
CA VAL A 461 -36.97 35.54 30.21
C VAL A 461 -38.42 35.38 29.78
N ASP A 462 -39.36 35.72 30.67
CA ASP A 462 -40.78 35.83 30.35
C ASP A 462 -41.05 37.15 29.60
N ILE A 463 -41.58 37.05 28.38
CA ILE A 463 -41.84 38.21 27.51
C ILE A 463 -42.87 39.15 28.12
N LYS A 464 -43.91 38.59 28.76
CA LYS A 464 -44.98 39.38 29.36
C LYS A 464 -44.44 40.19 30.53
N GLU A 465 -43.61 39.58 31.37
CA GLU A 465 -42.93 40.29 32.46
C GLU A 465 -42.00 41.38 31.93
N MET A 466 -41.20 41.09 30.89
CA MET A 466 -40.28 42.03 30.27
C MET A 466 -41.00 43.27 29.69
N ILE A 467 -42.06 43.08 28.91
CA ILE A 467 -42.85 44.19 28.34
C ILE A 467 -43.58 44.97 29.44
N THR A 468 -44.14 44.28 30.43
CA THR A 468 -44.82 44.94 31.55
C THR A 468 -43.83 45.77 32.38
N HIS A 469 -42.63 45.25 32.61
CA HIS A 469 -41.58 45.95 33.35
C HIS A 469 -41.10 47.19 32.60
N SER A 470 -40.77 47.06 31.31
CA SER A 470 -40.30 48.18 30.49
C SER A 470 -41.35 49.28 30.33
N LEU A 471 -42.64 48.94 30.17
CA LEU A 471 -43.72 49.95 30.12
C LEU A 471 -43.91 50.69 31.45
N LYS A 472 -43.72 50.03 32.60
CA LYS A 472 -43.78 50.71 33.92
C LYS A 472 -42.74 51.81 34.04
N LEU A 473 -41.55 51.62 33.46
CA LEU A 473 -40.46 52.60 33.53
C LEU A 473 -40.78 53.90 32.77
N VAL A 474 -41.60 53.83 31.72
CA VAL A 474 -42.01 55.00 30.91
C VAL A 474 -43.43 55.50 31.23
N HIS A 475 -44.10 54.92 32.22
CA HIS A 475 -45.50 55.20 32.54
C HIS A 475 -45.79 56.68 32.83
N HIS A 476 -44.91 57.34 33.56
CA HIS A 476 -45.05 58.75 33.89
C HIS A 476 -44.95 59.66 32.66
N ASP A 477 -44.07 59.35 31.71
CA ASP A 477 -43.90 60.14 30.49
C ASP A 477 -45.04 59.89 29.49
N LEU A 478 -45.57 58.67 29.44
CA LEU A 478 -46.81 58.34 28.71
C LEU A 478 -48.01 59.13 29.26
N GLY A 479 -48.15 59.19 30.60
CA GLY A 479 -49.22 59.92 31.26
C GLY A 479 -49.18 61.44 31.05
N LYS A 480 -47.98 62.04 31.01
CA LYS A 480 -47.81 63.48 30.75
C LYS A 480 -48.38 63.96 29.41
N LYS A 481 -48.30 63.12 28.38
CA LYS A 481 -48.83 63.40 27.03
C LYS A 481 -50.19 62.75 26.75
N ASN A 482 -50.81 62.12 27.76
CA ASN A 482 -52.05 61.34 27.61
C ASN A 482 -51.99 60.30 26.47
N ILE A 483 -50.87 59.59 26.34
CA ILE A 483 -50.68 58.58 25.28
C ILE A 483 -51.45 57.29 25.64
N GLU A 484 -52.29 56.81 24.72
CA GLU A 484 -52.98 55.53 24.85
C GLU A 484 -52.00 54.37 24.57
N THR A 485 -51.87 53.42 25.50
CA THR A 485 -51.00 52.25 25.33
C THR A 485 -51.84 51.00 25.06
N ARG A 486 -51.60 50.33 23.94
CA ARG A 486 -52.26 49.07 23.56
C ARG A 486 -51.24 47.95 23.54
N VAL A 487 -51.49 46.88 24.32
CA VAL A 487 -50.58 45.73 24.40
C VAL A 487 -51.36 44.48 23.99
N ASN A 488 -50.89 43.80 22.95
CA ASN A 488 -51.42 42.51 22.51
C ASN A 488 -50.30 41.48 22.47
N ILE A 489 -50.42 40.39 23.23
CA ILE A 489 -49.44 39.31 23.29
C ILE A 489 -50.15 38.04 22.87
N ASP A 490 -49.90 37.61 21.62
CA ASP A 490 -50.49 36.43 20.99
C ASP A 490 -49.38 35.49 20.49
N THR A 491 -48.68 34.85 21.44
CA THR A 491 -47.60 33.89 21.16
C THR A 491 -47.74 32.66 22.04
N LYS A 492 -47.41 31.49 21.49
CA LYS A 492 -47.33 30.24 22.27
C LYS A 492 -46.04 30.14 23.09
N LYS A 493 -45.05 30.99 22.82
CA LYS A 493 -43.69 30.93 23.36
C LYS A 493 -43.45 32.07 24.36
N ILE A 494 -44.07 31.96 25.54
CA ILE A 494 -44.06 33.00 26.58
C ILE A 494 -42.66 33.23 27.16
N VAL A 495 -41.83 32.18 27.20
CA VAL A 495 -40.45 32.22 27.72
C VAL A 495 -39.46 32.07 26.56
N ILE A 496 -38.50 32.98 26.47
CA ILE A 496 -37.43 32.98 25.46
C ILE A 496 -36.05 32.98 26.10
N HIS A 497 -35.06 32.49 25.34
CA HIS A 497 -33.66 32.50 25.74
C HIS A 497 -32.96 33.78 25.25
N THR A 498 -33.01 34.85 26.04
CA THR A 498 -32.48 36.18 25.66
C THR A 498 -31.85 36.91 26.85
N ASP A 499 -31.16 38.01 26.60
CA ASP A 499 -30.69 38.91 27.65
C ASP A 499 -31.79 39.94 27.98
N GLY A 500 -32.47 39.73 29.11
CA GLY A 500 -33.61 40.55 29.53
C GLY A 500 -33.25 42.02 29.79
N ASP A 501 -32.05 42.30 30.31
CA ASP A 501 -31.61 43.67 30.57
C ASP A 501 -31.34 44.41 29.26
N ARG A 502 -30.71 43.74 28.29
CA ARG A 502 -30.45 44.29 26.95
C ARG A 502 -31.74 44.47 26.16
N MET A 503 -32.68 43.54 26.23
CA MET A 503 -33.98 43.69 25.60
C MET A 503 -34.82 44.80 26.23
N ASN A 504 -34.79 44.96 27.55
CA ASN A 504 -35.41 46.11 28.21
C ASN A 504 -34.82 47.42 27.71
N GLN A 505 -33.49 47.50 27.53
CA GLN A 505 -32.83 48.67 26.96
C GLN A 505 -33.29 48.96 25.52
N VAL A 506 -33.47 47.93 24.69
CA VAL A 506 -34.03 48.05 23.34
C VAL A 506 -35.43 48.64 23.39
N LEU A 507 -36.33 48.02 24.17
CA LEU A 507 -37.71 48.45 24.29
C LEU A 507 -37.81 49.89 24.81
N LEU A 508 -37.03 50.26 25.83
CA LEU A 508 -37.00 51.62 26.35
C LEU A 508 -36.58 52.65 25.31
N ASN A 509 -35.54 52.38 24.53
CA ASN A 509 -35.11 53.29 23.47
C ASN A 509 -36.19 53.46 22.40
N LEU A 510 -36.89 52.39 22.03
CA LEU A 510 -38.00 52.46 21.08
C LEU A 510 -39.20 53.21 21.65
N TYR A 511 -39.56 52.97 22.92
CA TYR A 511 -40.66 53.66 23.59
C TYR A 511 -40.38 55.15 23.74
N ILE A 512 -39.16 55.54 24.14
CA ILE A 512 -38.78 56.96 24.23
C ILE A 512 -38.84 57.62 22.85
N ASN A 513 -38.32 56.97 21.81
CA ASN A 513 -38.38 57.49 20.45
C ASN A 513 -39.83 57.71 19.97
N ALA A 514 -40.72 56.77 20.29
CA ALA A 514 -42.15 56.86 20.00
C ALA A 514 -42.83 57.99 20.80
N ILE A 515 -42.65 58.05 22.13
CA ILE A 515 -43.21 59.10 23.00
C ILE A 515 -42.80 60.49 22.53
N GLU A 516 -41.56 60.66 22.09
CA GLU A 516 -41.07 61.91 21.54
C GLU A 516 -41.62 62.21 20.13
N ALA A 517 -42.00 61.21 19.35
CA ALA A 517 -42.61 61.35 18.02
C ALA A 517 -44.12 61.65 18.06
N LEU A 518 -44.76 61.32 19.19
CA LEU A 518 -46.19 61.43 19.41
C LEU A 518 -46.57 62.83 19.92
N ASP A 519 -47.67 63.34 19.36
CA ASP A 519 -48.39 64.51 19.89
C ASP A 519 -49.29 64.11 21.07
N ASP A 520 -49.92 65.09 21.72
CA ASP A 520 -50.88 64.83 22.80
C ASP A 520 -52.04 63.95 22.31
N LYS A 521 -52.35 62.88 23.06
CA LYS A 521 -53.32 61.82 22.69
C LYS A 521 -52.86 60.85 21.58
N GLY A 522 -51.56 60.67 21.42
CA GLY A 522 -50.97 59.62 20.59
C GLY A 522 -51.32 58.19 21.04
N ILE A 523 -51.03 57.20 20.19
CA ILE A 523 -51.23 55.77 20.45
C ILE A 523 -49.88 55.06 20.30
N LEU A 524 -49.48 54.33 21.34
CA LEU A 524 -48.35 53.40 21.33
C LEU A 524 -48.91 51.97 21.40
N GLU A 525 -48.61 51.17 20.38
CA GLU A 525 -49.08 49.79 20.26
C GLU A 525 -47.90 48.82 20.30
N ILE A 526 -47.98 47.82 21.18
CA ILE A 526 -47.00 46.74 21.29
C ILE A 526 -47.70 45.43 20.95
N GLN A 527 -47.23 44.74 19.92
CA GLN A 527 -47.73 43.43 19.52
C GLN A 527 -46.62 42.39 19.60
N VAL A 528 -46.93 41.22 20.14
CA VAL A 528 -46.02 40.07 20.14
C VAL A 528 -46.74 38.90 19.49
N GLN A 529 -46.12 38.30 18.47
CA GLN A 529 -46.68 37.15 17.77
C GLN A 529 -45.61 36.12 17.38
N ASP A 530 -46.02 34.89 17.15
CA ASP A 530 -45.14 33.87 16.57
C ASP A 530 -44.81 34.26 15.11
N ALA A 531 -43.51 34.30 14.77
CA ALA A 531 -43.10 34.68 13.43
C ALA A 531 -43.42 33.55 12.42
N PRO A 532 -43.60 33.85 11.12
CA PRO A 532 -43.90 32.85 10.09
C PRO A 532 -42.82 31.77 9.91
N LYS A 533 -41.61 32.00 10.43
CA LYS A 533 -40.54 30.99 10.54
C LYS A 533 -40.65 30.37 11.92
N ASP A 534 -40.92 29.06 11.99
CA ASP A 534 -41.34 28.29 13.19
C ASP A 534 -40.46 28.38 14.47
N GLU A 535 -39.39 29.17 14.47
CA GLU A 535 -38.41 29.29 15.56
C GLU A 535 -38.11 30.74 15.97
N GLN A 536 -38.95 31.70 15.57
CA GLN A 536 -38.77 33.11 15.94
C GLN A 536 -40.03 33.72 16.57
N ILE A 537 -39.85 34.72 17.42
CA ILE A 537 -40.91 35.60 17.92
C ILE A 537 -40.72 36.98 17.32
N GLU A 538 -41.82 37.57 16.87
CA GLU A 538 -41.86 38.91 16.35
C GLU A 538 -42.44 39.87 17.40
N ILE A 539 -41.69 40.90 17.76
CA ILE A 539 -42.12 42.01 18.61
C ILE A 539 -42.26 43.25 17.73
N ARG A 540 -43.46 43.81 17.67
CA ARG A 540 -43.77 45.06 16.96
C ARG A 540 -43.99 46.17 17.97
N VAL A 541 -43.29 47.29 17.78
CA VAL A 541 -43.50 48.53 18.52
C VAL A 541 -43.92 49.60 17.51
N LYS A 542 -45.19 50.01 17.58
CA LYS A 542 -45.82 50.89 16.61
C LYS A 542 -46.34 52.15 17.26
N ASP A 543 -46.10 53.28 16.63
CA ASP A 543 -46.66 54.58 16.99
C ASP A 543 -47.44 55.18 15.82
N ASN A 544 -48.32 56.15 16.12
CA ASN A 544 -49.03 56.97 15.13
C ASN A 544 -48.51 58.41 15.07
N GLY A 545 -47.21 58.60 15.32
CA GLY A 545 -46.57 59.91 15.36
C GLY A 545 -46.21 60.46 13.98
N GLN A 546 -45.29 61.41 13.96
CA GLN A 546 -44.85 62.10 12.74
C GLN A 546 -44.19 61.21 11.67
N GLY A 547 -43.81 59.97 11.99
CA GLY A 547 -43.11 59.05 11.09
C GLY A 547 -41.70 59.50 10.68
N ILE A 548 -41.09 58.74 9.77
CA ILE A 548 -39.73 58.94 9.24
C ILE A 548 -39.82 59.11 7.71
N ASP A 549 -38.98 59.99 7.17
CA ASP A 549 -38.86 60.22 5.72
C ASP A 549 -38.13 59.04 5.04
N GLU A 550 -38.52 58.67 3.82
CA GLU A 550 -38.00 57.50 3.12
C GLU A 550 -36.48 57.59 2.92
N ALA A 551 -35.98 58.77 2.56
CA ALA A 551 -34.56 59.05 2.39
C ALA A 551 -33.74 58.92 3.70
N SER A 552 -34.39 58.90 4.86
CA SER A 552 -33.74 58.76 6.16
C SER A 552 -33.75 57.33 6.70
N LEU A 553 -34.56 56.42 6.13
CA LEU A 553 -34.75 55.07 6.67
C LEU A 553 -33.44 54.26 6.75
N ASP A 554 -32.57 54.40 5.75
CA ASP A 554 -31.28 53.68 5.71
C ASP A 554 -30.26 54.24 6.71
N LEU A 555 -30.46 55.48 7.17
CA LEU A 555 -29.52 56.20 8.04
C LEU A 555 -29.90 56.14 9.52
N ILE A 556 -31.11 55.70 9.88
CA ILE A 556 -31.60 55.80 11.26
C ILE A 556 -30.80 54.96 12.27
N PHE A 557 -30.11 53.93 11.80
CA PHE A 557 -29.25 53.07 12.62
C PHE A 557 -27.79 53.56 12.67
N ASP A 558 -27.43 54.56 11.87
CA ASP A 558 -26.09 55.13 11.88
C ASP A 558 -25.85 55.92 13.19
N PRO A 559 -24.68 55.73 13.85
CA PRO A 559 -24.34 56.50 15.04
C PRO A 559 -24.35 58.01 14.77
N TYR A 560 -24.92 58.78 15.69
CA TYR A 560 -25.07 60.25 15.63
C TYR A 560 -26.07 60.77 14.59
N PHE A 561 -26.73 59.91 13.83
CA PHE A 561 -27.81 60.34 12.95
C PHE A 561 -29.05 60.71 13.78
N THR A 562 -29.54 61.94 13.61
CA THR A 562 -30.80 62.38 14.20
C THR A 562 -31.39 63.53 13.40
N THR A 563 -32.71 63.55 13.29
CA THR A 563 -33.47 64.69 12.73
C THR A 563 -33.97 65.64 13.82
N ARG A 564 -33.64 65.36 15.10
CA ARG A 564 -34.13 66.11 16.26
C ARG A 564 -33.05 67.01 16.86
N PRO A 565 -33.35 68.28 17.19
CA PRO A 565 -32.38 69.21 17.79
C PRO A 565 -31.83 68.74 19.15
N THR A 566 -32.61 67.93 19.87
CA THR A 566 -32.30 67.46 21.23
C THR A 566 -31.75 66.04 21.30
N GLY A 567 -31.76 65.30 20.19
CA GLY A 567 -31.35 63.91 20.12
C GLY A 567 -29.84 63.74 20.03
N THR A 568 -29.32 62.66 20.60
CA THR A 568 -27.89 62.29 20.51
C THR A 568 -27.56 61.47 19.26
N GLY A 569 -28.59 60.89 18.61
CA GLY A 569 -28.42 59.94 17.52
C GLY A 569 -27.78 58.60 17.92
N LEU A 570 -27.65 58.32 19.22
CA LEU A 570 -27.05 57.06 19.71
C LEU A 570 -28.08 55.99 20.08
N GLY A 571 -29.34 56.36 20.30
CA GLY A 571 -30.37 55.41 20.78
C GLY A 571 -30.61 54.25 19.82
N LEU A 572 -30.90 54.53 18.54
CA LEU A 572 -31.19 53.49 17.54
C LEU A 572 -29.94 52.69 17.13
N SER A 573 -28.76 53.30 17.13
CA SER A 573 -27.51 52.57 16.88
C SER A 573 -27.17 51.61 18.03
N ILE A 574 -27.49 51.96 19.28
CA ILE A 574 -27.43 51.03 20.42
C ILE A 574 -28.44 49.89 20.24
N VAL A 575 -29.67 50.18 19.81
CA VAL A 575 -30.68 49.14 19.52
C VAL A 575 -30.17 48.18 18.47
N HIS A 576 -29.67 48.68 17.33
CA HIS A 576 -29.13 47.86 16.24
C HIS A 576 -28.03 46.92 16.74
N ARG A 577 -27.06 47.48 17.48
CA ARG A 577 -25.95 46.71 18.03
C ARG A 577 -26.41 45.64 19.02
N ILE A 578 -27.38 45.92 19.88
CA ILE A 578 -27.95 44.93 20.82
C ILE A 578 -28.62 43.79 20.06
N ILE A 579 -29.44 44.12 19.06
CA ILE A 579 -30.15 43.14 18.24
C ILE A 579 -29.17 42.24 17.46
N GLU A 580 -28.13 42.81 16.85
CA GLU A 580 -27.07 42.03 16.19
C GLU A 580 -26.36 41.07 17.15
N ASN A 581 -26.01 41.52 18.37
CA ASN A 581 -25.34 40.67 19.37
C ASN A 581 -26.26 39.62 20.00
N LEU A 582 -27.58 39.74 19.82
CA LEU A 582 -28.57 38.74 20.22
C LEU A 582 -28.85 37.70 19.12
N ASP A 583 -28.19 37.81 17.97
CA ASP A 583 -28.49 37.04 16.75
C ASP A 583 -29.95 37.27 16.27
N ALA A 584 -30.48 38.45 16.54
CA ALA A 584 -31.82 38.88 16.17
C ALA A 584 -31.79 39.84 14.97
N SER A 585 -32.96 40.14 14.40
CA SER A 585 -33.07 41.14 13.32
C SER A 585 -34.08 42.21 13.68
N ILE A 586 -33.81 43.46 13.26
CA ILE A 586 -34.73 44.58 13.39
C ILE A 586 -35.01 45.18 12.02
N ARG A 587 -36.26 45.52 11.75
CA ARG A 587 -36.72 46.21 10.56
C ARG A 587 -37.61 47.38 10.97
N VAL A 588 -37.69 48.38 10.10
CA VAL A 588 -38.52 49.56 10.30
C VAL A 588 -39.47 49.73 9.12
N GLU A 589 -40.72 50.02 9.43
CA GLU A 589 -41.74 50.41 8.46
C GLU A 589 -42.27 51.77 8.90
N SER A 590 -42.10 52.81 8.10
CA SER A 590 -42.58 54.14 8.45
C SER A 590 -43.03 54.92 7.24
N ILE A 591 -44.07 55.72 7.43
CA ILE A 591 -44.54 56.69 6.44
C ILE A 591 -44.65 58.02 7.17
N LYS A 592 -43.99 59.05 6.62
CA LYS A 592 -44.05 60.41 7.13
C LYS A 592 -45.51 60.86 7.31
N GLY A 593 -45.84 61.33 8.52
CA GLY A 593 -47.17 61.78 8.94
C GLY A 593 -48.16 60.66 9.32
N LYS A 594 -47.79 59.38 9.24
CA LYS A 594 -48.66 58.25 9.64
C LYS A 594 -48.13 57.43 10.81
N GLY A 595 -46.84 57.55 11.14
CA GLY A 595 -46.19 56.86 12.26
C GLY A 595 -45.07 55.91 11.84
N THR A 596 -44.53 55.21 12.82
CA THR A 596 -43.42 54.27 12.66
C THR A 596 -43.73 52.93 13.33
N CYS A 597 -43.29 51.83 12.72
CA CYS A 597 -43.38 50.48 13.26
C CYS A 597 -41.99 49.84 13.23
N PHE A 598 -41.44 49.56 14.39
CA PHE A 598 -40.23 48.75 14.54
C PHE A 598 -40.60 47.30 14.75
N ILE A 599 -40.00 46.40 13.98
CA ILE A 599 -40.29 44.98 13.95
C ILE A 599 -39.01 44.23 14.32
N ILE A 600 -39.00 43.58 15.47
CA ILE A 600 -37.86 42.81 15.97
C ILE A 600 -38.20 41.32 15.86
N ASN A 601 -37.36 40.53 15.20
CA ASN A 601 -37.47 39.07 15.17
C ASN A 601 -36.36 38.46 16.04
N LEU A 602 -36.76 37.79 17.11
CA LEU A 602 -35.89 37.13 18.07
C LEU A 602 -35.90 35.62 17.84
N PRO A 603 -34.73 34.95 17.80
CA PRO A 603 -34.67 33.49 17.84
C PRO A 603 -35.13 32.96 19.21
N VAL A 604 -35.85 31.84 19.21
CA VAL A 604 -36.40 31.23 20.44
C VAL A 604 -35.53 30.07 20.98
N SER A 605 -34.42 29.78 20.31
CA SER A 605 -33.50 28.66 20.59
C SER A 605 -32.59 28.92 21.79
#